data_AF-A0A928FA80-F1
#
_entry.id   AF-A0A928FA80-F1
#
_cell.length_a   1.000
_cell.length_b   1.000
_cell.length_c   1.000
_cell.angle_alpha   90.00
_cell.angle_beta   90.00
_cell.angle_gamma   90.00
#
_symmetry.space_group_name_H-M   'P 1'
#
loop_
_entity.id
_entity.type
_entity.pdbx_description
1 polymer ?
#
loop_
_entity_poly.entity_id
_entity_poly.type
_entity_poly.pdbx_seq_one_letter_code
_entity_poly.pdbx_strand_id
1 'polypeptide(L)'
;MIDLLNLKLRGYVAPEDFEGSDAERIQKALDLAKSADIAKVVLTGTYRADVPLTVPCGMHVVLDGATLYGDLQNEVIKNFSFEQDRIYIEGKNGKLVGNIDFCHTRHAVLENLRIDGNVSFRVSRDLRVEYVTMSGMLNIGRGCQNAIMQHITCRGAQMDATDGGYDIMGRERLIKNILLRHSVLTDGACLTAAEDCGFLNIQIDGICIQKTGVVLGKAGVTLPAELYKNLTFADISAPEGVVLHNECLHAYIK
;
A
#
# COMPACT_ATOMS: atom_id res chain seq x y z
N MET A 1 -36.31 3.96 7.12
CA MET A 1 -35.55 3.62 8.34
C MET A 1 -34.82 2.32 8.05
N ILE A 2 -33.48 2.32 8.03
CA ILE A 2 -32.71 1.10 7.74
C ILE A 2 -32.84 0.15 8.93
N ASP A 3 -33.16 -1.11 8.66
CA ASP A 3 -33.34 -2.13 9.69
C ASP A 3 -31.97 -2.66 10.16
N LEU A 4 -31.55 -2.22 11.35
CA LEU A 4 -30.30 -2.62 11.98
C LEU A 4 -30.19 -4.14 12.22
N LEU A 5 -31.31 -4.83 12.44
CA LEU A 5 -31.29 -6.28 12.64
C LEU A 5 -30.90 -6.99 11.34
N ASN A 6 -31.45 -6.54 10.21
CA ASN A 6 -31.11 -7.06 8.89
C ASN A 6 -29.65 -6.80 8.51
N LEU A 7 -29.09 -5.62 8.84
CA LEU A 7 -27.68 -5.33 8.61
C LEU A 7 -26.75 -6.23 9.43
N LYS A 8 -27.08 -6.48 10.71
CA LYS A 8 -26.29 -7.38 11.56
C LYS A 8 -26.36 -8.84 11.08
N LEU A 9 -27.51 -9.28 10.59
CA LEU A 9 -27.67 -10.62 10.00
C LEU A 9 -26.85 -10.78 8.71
N ARG A 10 -26.80 -9.74 7.87
CA ARG A 10 -25.99 -9.74 6.64
C ARG A 10 -24.50 -9.54 6.91
N GLY A 11 -24.14 -8.86 8.00
CA GLY A 11 -22.77 -8.60 8.40
C GLY A 11 -22.04 -7.54 7.57
N TYR A 12 -22.77 -6.74 6.79
CA TYR A 12 -22.20 -5.62 6.02
C TYR A 12 -23.25 -4.51 5.80
N VAL A 13 -22.75 -3.32 5.43
CA VAL A 13 -23.57 -2.19 4.96
C VAL A 13 -23.25 -1.91 3.49
N ALA A 14 -24.28 -1.58 2.70
CA ALA A 14 -24.17 -1.31 1.27
C ALA A 14 -24.51 0.17 0.98
N PRO A 15 -23.73 0.93 0.18
CA PRO A 15 -24.09 2.30 -0.19
C PRO A 15 -25.44 2.43 -0.91
N GLU A 16 -25.91 1.33 -1.52
CA GLU A 16 -27.19 1.22 -2.21
C GLU A 16 -28.39 1.45 -1.29
N ASP A 17 -28.22 1.28 0.02
CA ASP A 17 -29.24 1.50 1.04
C ASP A 17 -29.51 3.00 1.33
N PHE A 18 -28.73 3.91 0.72
CA PHE A 18 -28.78 5.34 1.00
C PHE A 18 -29.08 6.18 -0.25
N GLU A 19 -29.70 7.34 -0.01
CA GLU A 19 -29.89 8.41 -0.99
C GLU A 19 -28.78 9.45 -0.89
N GLY A 20 -28.49 10.13 -2.02
CA GLY A 20 -27.47 11.18 -2.13
C GLY A 20 -26.55 10.99 -3.34
N SER A 21 -25.49 11.79 -3.41
CA SER A 21 -24.39 11.52 -4.35
C SER A 21 -23.68 10.20 -3.99
N ASP A 22 -22.92 9.62 -4.92
CA ASP A 22 -22.18 8.38 -4.64
C ASP A 22 -21.22 8.53 -3.45
N ALA A 23 -20.52 9.67 -3.34
CA ALA A 23 -19.65 9.95 -2.21
C ALA A 23 -20.44 10.00 -0.88
N GLU A 24 -21.59 10.68 -0.85
CA GLU A 24 -22.44 10.75 0.34
C GLU A 24 -22.98 9.38 0.74
N ARG A 25 -23.39 8.57 -0.23
CA ARG A 25 -23.90 7.22 0.00
C ARG A 25 -22.83 6.32 0.61
N ILE A 26 -21.60 6.37 0.07
CA ILE A 26 -20.48 5.61 0.60
C ILE A 26 -20.12 6.08 2.01
N GLN A 27 -20.05 7.40 2.24
CA GLN A 27 -19.71 7.92 3.57
C GLN A 27 -20.77 7.55 4.62
N LYS A 28 -22.06 7.66 4.29
CA LYS A 28 -23.16 7.22 5.17
C LYS A 28 -23.08 5.73 5.48
N ALA A 29 -22.72 4.89 4.51
CA ALA A 29 -22.51 3.46 4.73
C ALA A 29 -21.35 3.18 5.71
N LEU A 30 -20.23 3.89 5.56
CA LEU A 30 -19.08 3.79 6.46
C LEU A 30 -19.42 4.23 7.89
N ASP A 31 -20.11 5.35 8.03
CA ASP A 31 -20.51 5.91 9.33
C ASP A 31 -21.54 5.01 10.03
N LEU A 32 -22.52 4.47 9.28
CA LEU A 32 -23.49 3.53 9.81
C LEU A 32 -22.81 2.21 10.23
N ALA A 33 -21.93 1.66 9.39
CA ALA A 33 -21.20 0.44 9.72
C ALA A 33 -20.42 0.61 11.03
N LYS A 34 -19.74 1.76 11.20
CA LYS A 34 -19.02 2.06 12.45
C LYS A 34 -19.94 2.16 13.66
N SER A 35 -21.06 2.90 13.55
CA SER A 35 -21.98 3.08 14.68
C SER A 35 -22.77 1.80 15.03
N ALA A 36 -22.99 0.92 14.06
CA ALA A 36 -23.67 -0.36 14.24
C ALA A 36 -22.73 -1.50 14.67
N ASP A 37 -21.43 -1.24 14.82
CA ASP A 37 -20.36 -2.22 15.09
C ASP A 37 -20.28 -3.33 14.01
N ILE A 38 -20.45 -2.92 12.76
CA ILE A 38 -20.29 -3.76 11.57
C ILE A 38 -18.96 -3.39 10.94
N ALA A 39 -18.02 -4.33 10.89
CA ALA A 39 -16.66 -4.07 10.42
C ALA A 39 -16.52 -4.03 8.89
N LYS A 40 -17.61 -4.14 8.13
CA LYS A 40 -17.57 -4.38 6.69
C LYS A 40 -18.55 -3.52 5.89
N VAL A 41 -18.04 -2.90 4.83
CA VAL A 41 -18.83 -2.22 3.80
C VAL A 41 -18.57 -2.91 2.46
N VAL A 42 -19.63 -3.22 1.72
CA VAL A 42 -19.52 -3.85 0.38
C VAL A 42 -20.06 -2.89 -0.65
N LEU A 43 -19.25 -2.59 -1.65
CA LEU A 43 -19.65 -1.79 -2.80
C LEU A 43 -19.93 -2.74 -3.96
N THR A 44 -21.08 -2.58 -4.61
CA THR A 44 -21.40 -3.26 -5.88
C THR A 44 -21.75 -2.24 -6.95
N GLY A 45 -21.12 -2.34 -8.13
CA GLY A 45 -21.37 -1.41 -9.23
C GLY A 45 -20.40 -0.22 -9.32
N THR A 46 -20.81 0.83 -10.02
CA THR A 46 -19.93 1.97 -10.36
C THR A 46 -20.26 3.19 -9.53
N TYR A 47 -19.23 3.77 -8.92
CA TYR A 47 -19.34 4.93 -8.03
C TYR A 47 -18.36 6.03 -8.43
N ARG A 48 -18.75 7.28 -8.23
CA ARG A 48 -17.84 8.43 -8.33
C ARG A 48 -17.72 9.17 -6.99
N ALA A 49 -16.52 9.16 -6.42
CA ALA A 49 -16.16 9.97 -5.26
C ALA A 49 -15.60 11.32 -5.72
N ASP A 50 -16.46 12.33 -5.74
CA ASP A 50 -16.14 13.74 -6.03
C ASP A 50 -15.48 14.47 -4.86
N VAL A 51 -15.58 13.91 -3.66
CA VAL A 51 -14.89 14.35 -2.46
C VAL A 51 -14.13 13.19 -1.81
N PRO A 52 -13.11 13.49 -0.98
CA PRO A 52 -12.50 12.48 -0.13
C PRO A 52 -13.47 11.77 0.81
N LEU A 53 -13.37 10.45 0.84
CA LEU A 53 -14.04 9.55 1.76
C LEU A 53 -13.18 9.32 3.01
N THR A 54 -13.80 9.25 4.19
CA THR A 54 -13.10 8.94 5.44
C THR A 54 -13.53 7.57 5.90
N VAL A 55 -12.58 6.63 5.97
CA VAL A 55 -12.87 5.25 6.38
C VAL A 55 -12.52 5.05 7.86
N PRO A 56 -13.48 4.62 8.69
CA PRO A 56 -13.25 4.39 10.11
C PRO A 56 -12.23 3.26 10.41
N CYS A 57 -11.62 3.30 11.60
CA CYS A 57 -10.69 2.28 12.07
C CYS A 57 -11.34 0.91 12.16
N GLY A 58 -10.60 -0.09 11.71
CA GLY A 58 -11.02 -1.49 11.71
C GLY A 58 -12.00 -1.81 10.60
N MET A 59 -12.24 -0.87 9.68
CA MET A 59 -13.15 -1.11 8.58
C MET A 59 -12.48 -1.92 7.47
N HIS A 60 -13.26 -2.87 6.97
CA HIS A 60 -13.00 -3.67 5.80
C HIS A 60 -13.89 -3.18 4.67
N VAL A 61 -13.28 -2.59 3.64
CA VAL A 61 -13.99 -2.16 2.41
C VAL A 61 -13.81 -3.22 1.32
N VAL A 62 -14.91 -3.79 0.84
CA VAL A 62 -14.91 -4.77 -0.26
C VAL A 62 -15.45 -4.14 -1.53
N LEU A 63 -14.68 -4.21 -2.60
CA LEU A 63 -15.12 -3.86 -3.95
C LEU A 63 -15.53 -5.14 -4.68
N ASP A 64 -16.82 -5.48 -4.64
CA ASP A 64 -17.36 -6.70 -5.25
C ASP A 64 -17.89 -6.41 -6.65
N GLY A 65 -17.05 -6.67 -7.65
CA GLY A 65 -17.28 -6.21 -9.03
C GLY A 65 -17.40 -4.69 -9.17
N ALA A 66 -17.06 -3.93 -8.12
CA ALA A 66 -17.27 -2.50 -8.09
C ALA A 66 -16.12 -1.72 -8.73
N THR A 67 -16.45 -0.61 -9.38
CA THR A 67 -15.48 0.39 -9.82
C THR A 67 -15.72 1.69 -9.09
N LEU A 68 -14.72 2.16 -8.34
CA LEU A 68 -14.76 3.44 -7.67
C LEU A 68 -13.81 4.42 -8.37
N TYR A 69 -14.37 5.47 -8.95
CA TYR A 69 -13.66 6.57 -9.58
C TYR A 69 -13.45 7.69 -8.56
N GLY A 70 -12.20 8.07 -8.31
CA GLY A 70 -11.92 9.37 -7.71
C GLY A 70 -12.04 10.49 -8.73
N ASP A 71 -12.46 11.68 -8.30
CA ASP A 71 -12.50 12.83 -9.20
C ASP A 71 -11.11 13.40 -9.53
N LEU A 72 -10.98 13.91 -10.75
CA LEU A 72 -9.75 14.35 -11.40
C LEU A 72 -9.44 15.84 -11.14
N GLN A 73 -9.76 16.35 -9.95
CA GLN A 73 -9.31 17.69 -9.57
C GLN A 73 -8.03 17.58 -8.72
N ASN A 74 -6.89 17.93 -9.31
CA ASN A 74 -5.57 18.09 -8.67
C ASN A 74 -4.71 16.84 -8.38
N GLU A 75 -4.57 15.92 -9.35
CA GLU A 75 -3.46 14.93 -9.44
C GLU A 75 -3.17 14.04 -8.22
N VAL A 76 -4.05 14.03 -7.23
CA VAL A 76 -3.92 13.25 -6.02
C VAL A 76 -5.34 12.85 -5.68
N ILE A 77 -5.65 11.56 -5.74
CA ILE A 77 -6.61 11.04 -4.79
C ILE A 77 -5.99 11.33 -3.42
N LYS A 78 -6.42 12.44 -2.85
CA LYS A 78 -6.48 12.60 -1.40
C LYS A 78 -7.78 11.99 -0.92
N ASN A 79 -8.32 10.95 -1.57
CA ASN A 79 -9.71 10.57 -1.31
C ASN A 79 -9.88 9.67 -0.11
N PHE A 80 -8.81 9.24 0.56
CA PHE A 80 -8.95 8.48 1.79
C PHE A 80 -7.92 8.89 2.83
N SER A 81 -8.23 9.91 3.62
CA SER A 81 -7.41 10.20 4.81
C SER A 81 -7.72 9.17 5.87
N PHE A 82 -6.83 8.20 5.99
CA PHE A 82 -6.93 7.08 6.91
C PHE A 82 -6.15 7.35 8.21
N GLU A 83 -6.57 8.36 8.97
CA GLU A 83 -5.98 8.63 10.29
C GLU A 83 -6.51 7.63 11.31
N GLN A 84 -5.99 6.39 11.33
CA GLN A 84 -6.37 5.38 12.33
C GLN A 84 -5.53 4.09 12.23
N ASP A 85 -5.71 3.20 13.21
CA ASP A 85 -4.80 2.08 13.44
C ASP A 85 -4.83 1.02 12.33
N ARG A 86 -6.00 0.67 11.76
CA ARG A 86 -6.13 -0.47 10.84
C ARG A 86 -7.14 -0.23 9.72
N ILE A 87 -6.73 -0.43 8.48
CA ILE A 87 -7.60 -0.46 7.30
C ILE A 87 -7.29 -1.67 6.42
N TYR A 88 -8.35 -2.25 5.87
CA TYR A 88 -8.28 -3.35 4.93
C TYR A 88 -9.19 -3.07 3.72
N ILE A 89 -8.64 -3.15 2.51
CA ILE A 89 -9.37 -3.00 1.25
C ILE A 89 -9.16 -4.26 0.42
N GLU A 90 -10.27 -4.92 0.04
CA GLU A 90 -10.28 -6.13 -0.77
C GLU A 90 -11.00 -5.88 -2.08
N GLY A 91 -10.40 -6.30 -3.19
CA GLY A 91 -11.06 -6.42 -4.47
C GLY A 91 -11.57 -7.83 -4.71
N LYS A 92 -12.87 -7.98 -5.01
CA LYS A 92 -13.42 -9.20 -5.59
C LYS A 92 -13.80 -8.90 -7.03
N ASN A 93 -12.77 -8.76 -7.87
CA ASN A 93 -12.86 -8.15 -9.20
C ASN A 93 -13.20 -6.65 -9.16
N GLY A 94 -12.77 -5.97 -8.11
CA GLY A 94 -12.95 -4.53 -7.93
C GLY A 94 -11.85 -3.70 -8.58
N LYS A 95 -12.18 -2.48 -9.01
CA LYS A 95 -11.26 -1.50 -9.58
C LYS A 95 -11.33 -0.16 -8.83
N LEU A 96 -10.17 0.41 -8.53
CA LEU A 96 -10.01 1.79 -8.10
C LEU A 96 -9.40 2.60 -9.24
N VAL A 97 -9.95 3.77 -9.53
CA VAL A 97 -9.45 4.66 -10.59
C VAL A 97 -9.04 5.99 -9.96
N GLY A 98 -7.75 6.32 -10.11
CA GLY A 98 -7.04 7.43 -9.50
C GLY A 98 -5.97 6.96 -8.51
N ASN A 99 -5.28 7.91 -7.87
CA ASN A 99 -4.23 7.61 -6.89
C ASN A 99 -4.82 7.04 -5.58
N ILE A 100 -4.05 6.70 -4.56
CA ILE A 100 -4.57 6.38 -3.23
C ILE A 100 -3.53 6.86 -2.23
N ASP A 101 -3.89 7.76 -1.32
CA ASP A 101 -2.97 8.26 -0.31
C ASP A 101 -3.43 7.84 1.09
N PHE A 102 -2.63 7.02 1.78
CA PHE A 102 -2.78 6.68 3.19
C PHE A 102 -1.96 7.63 4.05
N CYS A 103 -2.62 8.43 4.88
CA CYS A 103 -2.01 9.37 5.82
C CYS A 103 -2.16 8.84 7.25
N HIS A 104 -1.05 8.66 7.98
CA HIS A 104 -1.06 8.23 9.40
C HIS A 104 -1.74 6.88 9.68
N THR A 105 -1.57 5.92 8.78
CA THR A 105 -2.18 4.58 8.91
C THR A 105 -1.19 3.60 9.51
N ARG A 106 -1.40 3.12 10.74
CA ARG A 106 -0.44 2.18 11.36
C ARG A 106 -0.37 0.85 10.62
N HIS A 107 -1.52 0.27 10.30
CA HIS A 107 -1.65 -0.99 9.58
C HIS A 107 -2.56 -0.80 8.35
N ALA A 108 -2.04 -1.06 7.16
CA ALA A 108 -2.81 -1.00 5.93
C ALA A 108 -2.67 -2.29 5.13
N VAL A 109 -3.79 -2.76 4.59
CA VAL A 109 -3.83 -3.96 3.77
C VAL A 109 -4.62 -3.70 2.48
N LEU A 110 -4.01 -4.04 1.36
CA LEU A 110 -4.59 -3.99 0.01
C LEU A 110 -4.48 -5.37 -0.63
N GLU A 111 -5.61 -5.96 -1.02
CA GLU A 111 -5.64 -7.33 -1.54
C GLU A 111 -6.54 -7.47 -2.76
N ASN A 112 -6.07 -8.20 -3.78
CA ASN A 112 -6.87 -8.59 -4.95
C ASN A 112 -7.47 -7.40 -5.74
N LEU A 113 -6.72 -6.30 -5.85
CA LEU A 113 -7.19 -5.04 -6.43
C LEU A 113 -6.57 -4.73 -7.80
N ARG A 114 -7.36 -4.06 -8.65
CA ARG A 114 -6.84 -3.30 -9.78
C ARG A 114 -6.91 -1.80 -9.48
N ILE A 115 -5.77 -1.11 -9.58
CA ILE A 115 -5.65 0.31 -9.28
C ILE A 115 -5.14 1.04 -10.52
N ASP A 116 -5.87 2.04 -10.96
CA ASP A 116 -5.47 2.87 -12.10
C ASP A 116 -4.92 4.21 -11.61
N GLY A 117 -3.72 4.15 -11.01
CA GLY A 117 -3.04 5.26 -10.40
C GLY A 117 -1.91 4.81 -9.46
N ASN A 118 -1.36 5.77 -8.71
CA ASN A 118 -0.34 5.56 -7.70
C ASN A 118 -0.96 5.15 -6.36
N VAL A 119 -0.21 4.43 -5.53
CA VAL A 119 -0.57 4.19 -4.12
C VAL A 119 0.55 4.73 -3.25
N SER A 120 0.23 5.59 -2.28
CA SER A 120 1.20 6.20 -1.38
C SER A 120 0.83 5.98 0.08
N PHE A 121 1.77 5.47 0.87
CA PHE A 121 1.66 5.32 2.32
C PHE A 121 2.54 6.37 3.00
N ARG A 122 2.04 7.56 3.32
CA ARG A 122 2.91 8.67 3.77
C ARG A 122 3.57 8.40 5.12
N VAL A 123 2.80 7.89 6.08
CA VAL A 123 3.24 7.50 7.41
C VAL A 123 2.52 6.22 7.77
N SER A 124 3.24 5.09 7.71
CA SER A 124 2.71 3.78 8.03
C SER A 124 3.73 2.93 8.73
N ARG A 125 3.31 2.02 9.62
CA ARG A 125 4.24 1.12 10.34
C ARG A 125 4.30 -0.25 9.65
N ASP A 126 3.13 -0.82 9.39
CA ASP A 126 2.96 -2.16 8.85
C ASP A 126 2.06 -2.10 7.62
N LEU A 127 2.55 -2.62 6.50
CA LEU A 127 1.78 -2.66 5.27
C LEU A 127 1.82 -4.03 4.61
N ARG A 128 0.70 -4.39 3.99
CA ARG A 128 0.55 -5.60 3.20
C ARG A 128 -0.17 -5.27 1.89
N VAL A 129 0.49 -5.56 0.78
CA VAL A 129 -0.03 -5.37 -0.57
C VAL A 129 0.14 -6.68 -1.31
N GLU A 130 -0.96 -7.38 -1.58
CA GLU A 130 -0.94 -8.72 -2.16
C GLU A 130 -1.90 -8.85 -3.33
N TYR A 131 -1.47 -9.47 -4.43
CA TYR A 131 -2.28 -9.68 -5.63
C TYR A 131 -2.87 -8.37 -6.19
N VAL A 132 -2.05 -7.32 -6.22
CA VAL A 132 -2.46 -5.99 -6.68
C VAL A 132 -1.80 -5.65 -8.00
N THR A 133 -2.60 -5.26 -8.99
CA THR A 133 -2.10 -4.65 -10.23
C THR A 133 -2.37 -3.16 -10.20
N MET A 134 -1.32 -2.35 -10.35
CA MET A 134 -1.43 -0.89 -10.42
C MET A 134 -0.73 -0.32 -11.65
N SER A 135 -1.31 0.71 -12.27
CA SER A 135 -0.68 1.42 -13.39
C SER A 135 0.42 2.41 -12.95
N GLY A 136 0.37 2.85 -11.69
CA GLY A 136 1.31 3.80 -11.11
C GLY A 136 2.38 3.18 -10.20
N MET A 137 3.01 4.05 -9.42
CA MET A 137 4.03 3.72 -8.41
C MET A 137 3.39 3.28 -7.10
N LEU A 138 4.06 2.35 -6.42
CA LEU A 138 3.84 2.05 -5.00
C LEU A 138 4.86 2.84 -4.18
N ASN A 139 4.41 3.88 -3.49
CA ASN A 139 5.23 4.72 -2.63
C ASN A 139 4.99 4.36 -1.16
N ILE A 140 6.04 3.92 -0.48
CA ILE A 140 6.06 3.64 0.94
C ILE A 140 6.86 4.76 1.59
N GLY A 141 6.14 5.65 2.26
CA GLY A 141 6.71 6.77 2.98
C GLY A 141 7.26 6.38 4.34
N ARG A 142 7.34 7.39 5.20
CA ARG A 142 8.20 7.42 6.38
C ARG A 142 7.69 6.47 7.47
N GLY A 143 8.63 5.89 8.22
CA GLY A 143 8.33 5.14 9.44
C GLY A 143 7.84 3.71 9.25
N CYS A 144 7.83 3.20 8.01
CA CYS A 144 7.48 1.80 7.74
C CYS A 144 8.56 0.86 8.25
N GLN A 145 8.15 -0.04 9.15
CA GLN A 145 9.02 -1.05 9.76
C GLN A 145 8.81 -2.41 9.10
N ASN A 146 7.59 -2.72 8.68
CA ASN A 146 7.25 -3.99 8.06
C ASN A 146 6.44 -3.77 6.78
N ALA A 147 6.90 -4.37 5.67
CA ALA A 147 6.22 -4.33 4.39
C ALA A 147 6.20 -5.72 3.77
N ILE A 148 5.00 -6.20 3.47
CA ILE A 148 4.77 -7.40 2.67
C ILE A 148 4.19 -6.94 1.33
N MET A 149 4.92 -7.20 0.25
CA MET A 149 4.57 -6.84 -1.12
C MET A 149 4.72 -8.10 -1.98
N GLN A 150 3.62 -8.75 -2.32
CA GLN A 150 3.66 -10.02 -3.04
C GLN A 150 2.67 -10.06 -4.19
N HIS A 151 3.04 -10.72 -5.29
CA HIS A 151 2.16 -10.81 -6.45
C HIS A 151 1.67 -9.43 -6.93
N ILE A 152 2.57 -8.42 -6.87
CA ILE A 152 2.27 -7.08 -7.33
C ILE A 152 2.76 -6.88 -8.76
N THR A 153 1.98 -6.16 -9.56
CA THR A 153 2.42 -5.62 -10.84
C THR A 153 2.27 -4.11 -10.78
N CYS A 154 3.37 -3.37 -10.88
CA CYS A 154 3.34 -1.92 -10.81
C CYS A 154 4.40 -1.27 -11.68
N ARG A 155 4.28 0.05 -11.85
CA ARG A 155 5.34 0.82 -12.51
C ARG A 155 6.64 0.72 -11.72
N GLY A 156 6.59 0.81 -10.40
CA GLY A 156 7.76 0.64 -9.55
C GLY A 156 7.38 0.74 -8.09
N ALA A 157 8.28 0.29 -7.22
CA ALA A 157 8.11 0.34 -5.77
C ALA A 157 9.20 1.21 -5.16
N GLN A 158 8.83 2.24 -4.43
CA GLN A 158 9.77 3.10 -3.73
C GLN A 158 9.46 3.09 -2.23
N MET A 159 10.46 2.85 -1.41
CA MET A 159 10.39 3.04 0.03
C MET A 159 11.36 4.14 0.44
N ASP A 160 10.87 5.14 1.18
CA ASP A 160 11.68 6.22 1.70
C ASP A 160 11.62 6.28 3.22
N ALA A 161 12.67 5.76 3.86
CA ALA A 161 12.92 5.87 5.29
C ALA A 161 13.95 6.96 5.64
N THR A 162 14.22 7.92 4.74
CA THR A 162 15.28 8.93 4.93
C THR A 162 14.87 10.09 5.82
N ASP A 163 13.58 10.40 5.93
CA ASP A 163 13.15 11.67 6.51
C ASP A 163 12.19 11.47 7.70
N GLY A 164 12.60 11.94 8.87
CA GLY A 164 11.89 11.75 10.15
C GLY A 164 12.87 11.52 11.29
N GLY A 165 13.30 12.59 11.96
CA GLY A 165 13.96 12.49 13.27
C GLY A 165 13.07 11.67 14.20
N TYR A 166 13.57 10.50 14.62
CA TYR A 166 12.90 9.53 15.46
C TYR A 166 11.68 8.81 14.83
N ASP A 167 11.47 7.53 15.19
CA ASP A 167 10.10 6.99 15.34
C ASP A 167 9.29 8.04 16.12
N ILE A 168 7.99 8.20 15.86
CA ILE A 168 7.04 8.98 16.68
C ILE A 168 7.23 8.79 18.22
N MET A 169 7.96 7.74 18.63
CA MET A 169 8.32 7.33 19.99
C MET A 169 9.82 7.46 20.37
N GLY A 170 10.71 8.10 19.58
CA GLY A 170 12.10 8.33 20.00
C GLY A 170 13.09 7.16 19.79
N ARG A 171 12.73 6.12 19.03
CA ARG A 171 13.50 4.84 18.95
C ARG A 171 14.37 4.72 17.69
N GLU A 172 15.36 3.81 17.75
CA GLU A 172 16.23 3.40 16.63
C GLU A 172 15.44 3.18 15.32
N ARG A 173 16.00 3.69 14.22
CA ARG A 173 15.45 3.56 12.86
C ARG A 173 15.74 2.16 12.35
N LEU A 174 14.72 1.30 12.33
CA LEU A 174 14.84 -0.06 11.83
C LEU A 174 13.76 -0.33 10.78
N ILE A 175 14.21 -0.68 9.58
CA ILE A 175 13.42 -1.41 8.60
C ILE A 175 13.58 -2.89 8.96
N LYS A 176 12.51 -3.55 9.40
CA LYS A 176 12.60 -4.84 10.10
C LYS A 176 12.30 -6.06 9.27
N ASN A 177 11.25 -6.00 8.45
CA ASN A 177 10.80 -7.14 7.65
C ASN A 177 10.25 -6.59 6.34
N ILE A 178 11.06 -6.64 5.28
CA ILE A 178 10.61 -6.27 3.94
C ILE A 178 10.62 -7.51 3.09
N LEU A 179 9.45 -7.85 2.58
CA LEU A 179 9.22 -9.01 1.76
C LEU A 179 8.67 -8.52 0.42
N LEU A 180 9.49 -8.55 -0.63
CA LEU A 180 9.09 -8.21 -1.99
C LEU A 180 9.20 -9.48 -2.82
N ARG A 181 8.07 -10.07 -3.22
CA ARG A 181 8.09 -11.39 -3.88
C ARG A 181 7.17 -11.53 -5.08
N HIS A 182 7.54 -12.38 -6.03
CA HIS A 182 6.68 -12.85 -7.13
C HIS A 182 6.01 -11.70 -7.88
N SER A 183 6.77 -10.66 -8.18
CA SER A 183 6.25 -9.35 -8.59
C SER A 183 6.90 -8.86 -9.87
N VAL A 184 6.17 -8.03 -10.61
CA VAL A 184 6.61 -7.44 -11.88
C VAL A 184 6.70 -5.93 -11.71
N LEU A 185 7.89 -5.37 -11.92
CA LEU A 185 8.19 -3.95 -11.78
C LEU A 185 8.71 -3.38 -13.09
N THR A 186 8.01 -2.43 -13.68
CA THR A 186 8.42 -1.86 -14.97
C THR A 186 9.72 -1.05 -14.84
N ASP A 187 9.74 -0.11 -13.90
CA ASP A 187 10.81 0.83 -13.61
C ASP A 187 11.63 0.41 -12.38
N GLY A 188 11.39 -0.76 -11.78
CA GLY A 188 12.21 -1.29 -10.69
C GLY A 188 11.74 -1.00 -9.26
N ALA A 189 12.65 -1.24 -8.30
CA ALA A 189 12.42 -0.98 -6.88
C ALA A 189 13.57 -0.18 -6.27
N CYS A 190 13.24 0.79 -5.43
CA CYS A 190 14.22 1.57 -4.66
C CYS A 190 13.81 1.58 -3.19
N LEU A 191 14.60 0.92 -2.34
CA LEU A 191 14.41 0.92 -0.90
C LEU A 191 15.48 1.80 -0.25
N THR A 192 15.14 3.06 -0.06
CA THR A 192 16.03 4.08 0.50
C THR A 192 15.86 4.17 2.02
N ALA A 193 16.96 4.27 2.75
CA ALA A 193 16.93 4.56 4.18
C ALA A 193 17.96 5.61 4.58
N ALA A 194 17.74 6.21 5.76
CA ALA A 194 18.71 7.10 6.38
C ALA A 194 20.04 6.38 6.69
N GLU A 195 21.11 7.16 6.84
CA GLU A 195 22.49 6.67 7.02
C GLU A 195 22.70 5.84 8.31
N ASP A 196 21.79 6.01 9.27
CA ASP A 196 21.74 5.35 10.57
C ASP A 196 20.64 4.28 10.70
N CYS A 197 19.98 3.93 9.59
CA CYS A 197 18.88 2.96 9.58
C CYS A 197 19.38 1.53 9.36
N GLY A 198 19.02 0.61 10.27
CA GLY A 198 19.28 -0.81 10.09
C GLY A 198 18.23 -1.47 9.18
N PHE A 199 18.68 -2.32 8.26
CA PHE A 199 17.88 -3.22 7.44
C PHE A 199 17.95 -4.64 8.01
N LEU A 200 16.83 -5.14 8.51
CA LEU A 200 16.69 -6.49 9.02
C LEU A 200 15.71 -7.25 8.12
N ASN A 201 15.96 -8.55 7.96
CA ASN A 201 15.08 -9.53 7.31
C ASN A 201 14.47 -9.02 5.98
N ILE A 202 15.33 -8.64 5.04
CA ILE A 202 14.91 -8.26 3.70
C ILE A 202 14.97 -9.49 2.80
N GLN A 203 13.84 -9.84 2.20
CA GLN A 203 13.75 -10.91 1.22
C GLN A 203 13.15 -10.36 -0.06
N ILE A 204 13.92 -10.48 -1.15
CA ILE A 204 13.55 -10.11 -2.50
C ILE A 204 13.67 -11.36 -3.36
N ASP A 205 12.54 -11.88 -3.85
CA ASP A 205 12.48 -13.22 -4.46
C ASP A 205 11.47 -13.28 -5.61
N GLY A 206 11.85 -13.86 -6.75
CA GLY A 206 10.94 -14.04 -7.89
C GLY A 206 10.49 -12.71 -8.51
N ILE A 207 11.42 -11.77 -8.71
CA ILE A 207 11.11 -10.43 -9.21
C ILE A 207 11.49 -10.31 -10.69
N CYS A 208 10.53 -9.83 -11.49
CA CYS A 208 10.77 -9.46 -12.88
C CYS A 208 10.83 -7.94 -13.02
N ILE A 209 11.95 -7.43 -13.52
CA ILE A 209 12.24 -6.02 -13.70
C ILE A 209 12.37 -5.73 -15.18
N GLN A 210 11.76 -4.65 -15.68
CA GLN A 210 11.78 -4.37 -17.12
C GLN A 210 12.73 -3.25 -17.55
N LYS A 211 13.16 -2.37 -16.65
CA LYS A 211 14.03 -1.23 -17.01
C LYS A 211 15.16 -0.91 -16.04
N THR A 212 14.86 -0.87 -14.75
CA THR A 212 15.71 -0.22 -13.74
C THR A 212 15.79 -1.14 -12.53
N GLY A 213 16.98 -1.35 -11.96
CA GLY A 213 17.26 -2.45 -11.04
C GLY A 213 16.58 -2.34 -9.67
N VAL A 214 16.96 -3.21 -8.75
CA VAL A 214 16.67 -3.01 -7.33
C VAL A 214 17.83 -2.28 -6.68
N VAL A 215 17.52 -1.21 -5.96
CA VAL A 215 18.48 -0.45 -5.15
C VAL A 215 18.10 -0.58 -3.69
N LEU A 216 19.07 -0.94 -2.84
CA LEU A 216 18.97 -0.86 -1.38
C LEU A 216 19.93 0.19 -0.86
N GLY A 217 19.45 1.04 0.06
CA GLY A 217 20.25 2.11 0.66
C GLY A 217 20.07 3.46 -0.03
N LYS A 218 20.88 4.44 0.37
CA LYS A 218 20.82 5.81 -0.17
C LYS A 218 21.83 5.97 -1.30
N ALA A 219 21.37 6.47 -2.45
CA ALA A 219 22.24 6.72 -3.60
C ALA A 219 23.42 7.62 -3.20
N GLY A 220 24.64 7.18 -3.53
CA GLY A 220 25.88 7.87 -3.18
C GLY A 220 26.33 7.70 -1.72
N VAL A 221 25.69 6.82 -0.95
CA VAL A 221 26.09 6.47 0.41
C VAL A 221 26.24 4.96 0.53
N THR A 222 27.47 4.51 0.74
CA THR A 222 27.75 3.14 1.14
C THR A 222 27.40 2.98 2.63
N LEU A 223 26.37 2.18 2.92
CA LEU A 223 26.00 1.87 4.30
C LEU A 223 26.93 0.78 4.88
N PRO A 224 27.29 0.83 6.17
CA PRO A 224 28.08 -0.22 6.79
C PRO A 224 27.40 -1.59 6.70
N ALA A 225 28.17 -2.66 6.44
CA ALA A 225 27.64 -4.02 6.23
C ALA A 225 26.87 -4.54 7.46
N GLU A 226 27.24 -4.10 8.66
CA GLU A 226 26.59 -4.44 9.93
C GLU A 226 25.15 -3.94 10.06
N LEU A 227 24.76 -2.95 9.25
CA LEU A 227 23.39 -2.46 9.17
C LEU A 227 22.46 -3.42 8.41
N TYR A 228 23.02 -4.41 7.70
CA TYR A 228 22.26 -5.40 6.95
C TYR A 228 22.27 -6.75 7.66
N LYS A 229 21.08 -7.28 8.00
CA LYS A 229 20.92 -8.62 8.60
C LYS A 229 19.87 -9.43 7.86
N ASN A 230 20.17 -10.70 7.60
CA ASN A 230 19.27 -11.67 6.96
C ASN A 230 18.74 -11.19 5.60
N LEU A 231 19.64 -10.78 4.71
CA LEU A 231 19.29 -10.42 3.33
C LEU A 231 19.23 -11.65 2.45
N THR A 232 18.15 -11.80 1.68
CA THR A 232 18.00 -12.87 0.68
C THR A 232 17.57 -12.26 -0.66
N PHE A 233 18.32 -12.59 -1.72
CA PHE A 233 18.00 -12.27 -3.10
C PHE A 233 17.97 -13.56 -3.92
N ALA A 234 16.86 -13.85 -4.58
CA ALA A 234 16.69 -15.03 -5.42
C ALA A 234 15.80 -14.72 -6.63
N ASP A 235 16.02 -15.44 -7.73
CA ASP A 235 15.13 -15.44 -8.91
C ASP A 235 14.76 -14.03 -9.41
N ILE A 236 15.75 -13.14 -9.53
CA ILE A 236 15.58 -11.79 -10.08
C ILE A 236 15.94 -11.80 -11.56
N SER A 237 14.95 -11.52 -12.43
CA SER A 237 15.17 -11.38 -13.87
C SER A 237 15.12 -9.91 -14.28
N ALA A 238 16.13 -9.43 -14.99
CA ALA A 238 16.19 -8.08 -15.54
C ALA A 238 16.86 -8.08 -16.94
N PRO A 239 16.55 -7.10 -17.82
CA PRO A 239 17.26 -6.93 -19.08
C PRO A 239 18.77 -6.77 -18.89
N GLU A 240 19.55 -7.14 -19.90
CA GLU A 240 21.00 -6.90 -19.93
C GLU A 240 21.31 -5.41 -19.69
N GLY A 241 22.24 -5.14 -18.76
CA GLY A 241 22.64 -3.78 -18.39
C GLY A 241 21.87 -3.17 -17.21
N VAL A 242 20.85 -3.85 -16.66
CA VAL A 242 20.21 -3.44 -15.42
C VAL A 242 21.11 -3.80 -14.24
N VAL A 243 21.69 -2.78 -13.61
CA VAL A 243 22.58 -2.96 -12.46
C VAL A 243 21.74 -3.15 -11.19
N LEU A 244 21.90 -4.29 -10.53
CA LEU A 244 21.57 -4.41 -9.11
C LEU A 244 22.63 -3.60 -8.35
N HIS A 245 22.33 -2.33 -8.07
CA HIS A 245 23.24 -1.50 -7.29
C HIS A 245 23.19 -1.97 -5.84
N ASN A 246 24.19 -2.75 -5.49
CA ASN A 246 24.47 -3.10 -4.13
C ASN A 246 25.90 -2.68 -3.81
N GLU A 247 26.11 -1.44 -3.41
CA GLU A 247 27.42 -1.00 -2.92
C GLU A 247 27.85 -1.77 -1.65
N CYS A 248 26.96 -2.59 -1.07
CA CYS A 248 27.16 -3.31 0.19
C CYS A 248 27.10 -4.85 0.07
N LEU A 249 26.92 -5.41 -1.13
CA LEU A 249 26.75 -6.86 -1.31
C LEU A 249 27.49 -7.33 -2.56
N HIS A 250 28.78 -7.56 -2.38
CA HIS A 250 29.47 -8.57 -3.17
C HIS A 250 28.77 -9.90 -2.91
N ALA A 251 27.80 -10.30 -3.74
CA ALA A 251 27.60 -11.69 -4.16
C ALA A 251 26.31 -11.92 -4.98
N TYR A 252 26.48 -12.75 -6.01
CA TYR A 252 25.48 -13.54 -6.75
C TYR A 252 24.47 -12.82 -7.66
N ILE A 253 24.95 -12.41 -8.82
CA ILE A 253 24.22 -12.68 -10.07
C ILE A 253 24.88 -13.95 -10.64
N LYS A 254 24.13 -15.05 -10.74
CA LYS A 254 24.52 -16.24 -11.51
C LYS A 254 23.69 -16.27 -12.78
#